data_AF-B4IW01-F1
#
_entry.id   AF-B4IW01-F1
#
_cell.length_a   1.000
_cell.length_b   1.000
_cell.length_c   1.000
_cell.angle_alpha   90.00
_cell.angle_beta   90.00
_cell.angle_gamma   90.00
#
_symmetry.space_group_name_H-M   'P 1'
#
loop_
_entity.id
_entity.type
_entity.pdbx_description
1 polymer ?
#
loop_
_entity_poly.entity_id
_entity_poly.type
_entity_poly.pdbx_seq_one_letter_code
_entity_poly.pdbx_strand_id
1 'polypeptide(L)'
;MRKLSPVGYSNAVKPFPNNSEDSSNNPTAAESEGIDFETEISKEQNSFIVRLEDFEYIIDQNMTEFRDPQAKRLRSKWKQQFGSKSLENLRRCLLLPPLPDHLDQCLQRIRILRRRNKRKVEELRMRVEINFCKMYCTLSINMNLNLQHTVRNLKNAVYNDDIDVIQIRYEPTQIAWIWSDGSVLIINGRGHEMLAETQKDLMFRTLGKANFKADFSNKLLHLRLISCAHFPWGISLPEFTASSVLSPEPHMKYVYYVDKAVPGVAARVHETGMVQVFAMTT
;
A
#
# COMPACT_ATOMS: atom_id res chain seq x y z
N MET A 1 28.54 -55.83 -6.23
CA MET A 1 30.00 -56.04 -6.06
C MET A 1 30.57 -54.82 -5.33
N ARG A 2 31.27 -55.07 -4.21
CA ARG A 2 32.20 -54.22 -3.41
C ARG A 2 31.75 -52.78 -3.04
N LYS A 3 31.37 -52.47 -1.79
CA LYS A 3 32.12 -52.29 -0.50
C LYS A 3 33.04 -51.05 -0.44
N LEU A 4 32.83 -50.28 0.65
CA LEU A 4 33.78 -49.53 1.50
C LEU A 4 33.81 -47.99 1.43
N SER A 5 33.27 -47.38 2.49
CA SER A 5 33.75 -46.17 3.23
C SER A 5 35.18 -46.42 3.82
N PRO A 6 35.79 -45.61 4.72
CA PRO A 6 35.57 -44.24 5.25
C PRO A 6 36.90 -43.42 5.48
N VAL A 7 36.86 -42.38 6.36
CA VAL A 7 37.97 -41.78 7.19
C VAL A 7 38.82 -40.70 6.51
N GLY A 8 39.28 -39.60 7.13
CA GLY A 8 39.30 -39.04 8.50
C GLY A 8 39.97 -37.64 8.46
N TYR A 9 39.57 -36.68 9.31
CA TYR A 9 40.18 -36.25 10.58
C TYR A 9 41.54 -35.50 10.54
N SER A 10 41.62 -34.49 11.43
CA SER A 10 42.83 -33.92 12.11
C SER A 10 43.48 -32.71 11.42
N ASN A 11 44.02 -31.66 12.06
CA ASN A 11 43.97 -31.02 13.40
C ASN A 11 44.88 -29.77 13.36
N ALA A 12 44.87 -28.98 14.45
CA ALA A 12 45.90 -28.05 14.96
C ALA A 12 45.87 -26.60 14.41
N VAL A 13 45.71 -25.49 15.18
CA VAL A 13 46.13 -24.99 16.52
C VAL A 13 47.40 -24.10 16.48
N LYS A 14 47.15 -22.77 16.67
CA LYS A 14 47.93 -21.68 17.35
C LYS A 14 49.33 -21.28 16.79
N PRO A 15 49.99 -20.16 17.25
CA PRO A 15 49.62 -19.10 18.23
C PRO A 15 49.92 -17.63 17.80
N PHE A 16 49.58 -16.69 18.71
CA PHE A 16 49.97 -15.28 18.81
C PHE A 16 51.49 -15.04 19.01
N PRO A 17 51.96 -13.77 18.97
CA PRO A 17 52.47 -13.16 20.21
C PRO A 17 52.10 -11.68 20.47
N ASN A 18 52.25 -11.31 21.75
CA ASN A 18 52.07 -10.01 22.43
C ASN A 18 53.24 -9.02 22.22
N ASN A 19 53.02 -7.74 22.62
CA ASN A 19 53.91 -6.87 23.44
C ASN A 19 53.26 -5.46 23.61
N SER A 20 52.84 -5.04 24.83
CA SER A 20 53.51 -4.14 25.82
C SER A 20 53.63 -2.66 25.36
N GLU A 21 53.40 -1.57 26.10
CA GLU A 21 53.17 -1.24 27.53
C GLU A 21 52.81 0.28 27.64
N ASP A 22 52.02 0.63 28.67
CA ASP A 22 51.93 1.84 29.51
C ASP A 22 52.05 3.30 28.99
N SER A 23 51.04 4.13 29.33
CA SER A 23 51.20 5.23 30.32
C SER A 23 49.89 6.00 30.59
N SER A 24 49.68 6.33 31.86
CA SER A 24 48.50 6.96 32.47
C SER A 24 48.42 8.48 32.26
N ASN A 25 47.21 9.02 32.15
CA ASN A 25 46.80 10.30 32.78
C ASN A 25 45.26 10.36 32.94
N ASN A 26 44.82 10.80 34.12
CA ASN A 26 43.45 10.75 34.65
C ASN A 26 42.65 12.05 34.32
N PRO A 27 41.36 12.19 34.71
CA PRO A 27 40.26 12.45 33.79
C PRO A 27 39.73 13.90 33.81
N THR A 28 39.05 14.29 32.74
CA THR A 28 38.16 15.48 32.74
C THR A 28 36.73 15.01 32.51
N ALA A 29 35.85 15.42 33.41
CA ALA A 29 34.44 15.09 33.45
C ALA A 29 33.75 15.39 32.12
N ALA A 30 33.15 14.35 31.53
CA ALA A 30 32.03 14.49 30.62
C ALA A 30 30.82 13.91 31.35
N GLU A 31 29.82 14.75 31.60
CA GLU A 31 28.52 14.36 32.11
C GLU A 31 28.00 13.19 31.27
N SER A 32 27.63 12.08 31.91
CA SER A 32 26.87 11.04 31.22
C SER A 32 25.51 11.64 30.92
N GLU A 33 25.28 12.06 29.67
CA GLU A 33 23.93 12.18 29.14
C GLU A 33 23.27 10.82 29.37
N GLY A 34 22.39 10.78 30.37
CA GLY A 34 21.59 9.60 30.64
C GLY A 34 20.85 9.28 29.36
N ILE A 35 21.15 8.13 28.78
CA ILE A 35 20.39 7.60 27.66
C ILE A 35 18.96 7.46 28.16
N ASP A 36 18.10 8.40 27.76
CA ASP A 36 16.68 8.35 28.04
C ASP A 36 16.10 7.24 27.14
N PHE A 37 16.08 6.04 27.73
CA PHE A 37 15.66 4.80 27.10
C PHE A 37 14.26 4.92 26.48
N GLU A 38 13.37 5.77 27.01
CA GLU A 38 12.07 6.01 26.40
C GLU A 38 12.19 6.77 25.06
N THR A 39 13.05 7.78 24.99
CA THR A 39 13.36 8.44 23.71
C THR A 39 14.10 7.55 22.72
N GLU A 40 15.04 6.70 23.16
CA GLU A 40 15.73 5.78 22.24
C GLU A 40 14.80 4.69 21.70
N ILE A 41 13.94 4.13 22.54
CA ILE A 41 12.90 3.18 22.11
C ILE A 41 11.94 3.85 21.13
N SER A 42 11.54 5.11 21.38
CA SER A 42 10.68 5.85 20.44
C SER A 42 11.38 6.15 19.11
N LYS A 43 12.68 6.48 19.12
CA LYS A 43 13.48 6.73 17.91
C LYS A 43 13.70 5.45 17.12
N GLU A 44 13.98 4.32 17.76
CA GLU A 44 14.10 3.03 17.10
C GLU A 44 12.77 2.60 16.51
N GLN A 45 11.67 2.66 17.28
CA GLN A 45 10.32 2.37 16.77
C GLN A 45 9.97 3.25 15.57
N ASN A 46 10.23 4.56 15.64
CA ASN A 46 10.03 5.48 14.52
C ASN A 46 10.92 5.14 13.32
N SER A 47 12.16 4.71 13.54
CA SER A 47 13.06 4.29 12.45
C SER A 47 12.62 2.98 11.79
N PHE A 48 12.04 2.04 12.55
CA PHE A 48 11.48 0.80 12.04
C PHE A 48 10.19 1.04 11.25
N ILE A 49 9.33 1.94 11.74
CA ILE A 49 8.11 2.39 11.07
C ILE A 49 8.45 3.08 9.74
N VAL A 50 9.35 4.08 9.75
CA VAL A 50 9.82 4.77 8.53
C VAL A 50 10.48 3.83 7.52
N ARG A 51 11.21 2.81 7.98
CA ARG A 51 11.77 1.79 7.08
C ARG A 51 10.71 0.88 6.47
N LEU A 52 9.66 0.51 7.19
CA LEU A 52 8.55 -0.30 6.67
C LEU A 52 7.66 0.50 5.71
N GLU A 53 7.50 1.80 5.96
CA GLU A 53 6.80 2.79 5.12
C GLU A 53 7.42 2.92 3.73
N ASP A 54 8.72 3.22 3.70
CA ASP A 54 9.50 3.23 2.47
C ASP A 54 9.45 1.85 1.82
N PHE A 55 9.45 0.77 2.59
CA PHE A 55 9.44 -0.60 2.06
C PHE A 55 8.16 -0.94 1.28
N GLU A 56 6.96 -0.47 1.65
CA GLU A 56 5.75 -0.75 0.85
C GLU A 56 5.80 -0.08 -0.52
N TYR A 57 6.16 1.20 -0.54
CA TYR A 57 6.33 1.98 -1.76
C TYR A 57 7.49 1.44 -2.62
N ILE A 58 8.65 1.17 -2.00
CA ILE A 58 9.82 0.55 -2.61
C ILE A 58 9.50 -0.85 -3.12
N ILE A 59 8.71 -1.66 -2.40
CA ILE A 59 8.26 -2.97 -2.91
C ILE A 59 7.38 -2.75 -4.13
N ASP A 60 6.31 -1.96 -4.04
CA ASP A 60 5.39 -1.84 -5.17
C ASP A 60 6.08 -1.24 -6.41
N GLN A 61 7.01 -0.30 -6.23
CA GLN A 61 7.86 0.20 -7.31
C GLN A 61 8.88 -0.85 -7.80
N ASN A 62 9.60 -1.54 -6.92
CA ASN A 62 10.64 -2.52 -7.32
C ASN A 62 10.09 -3.89 -7.73
N MET A 63 8.81 -4.17 -7.48
CA MET A 63 8.09 -5.32 -8.06
C MET A 63 8.00 -5.19 -9.58
N THR A 64 8.11 -3.97 -10.11
CA THR A 64 8.24 -3.76 -11.55
C THR A 64 9.58 -4.28 -12.08
N GLU A 65 10.65 -4.31 -11.27
CA GLU A 65 11.99 -4.52 -11.79
C GLU A 65 12.59 -5.92 -11.55
N PHE A 66 12.73 -6.53 -10.35
CA PHE A 66 13.66 -7.70 -10.31
C PHE A 66 13.45 -8.95 -9.41
N ARG A 67 12.36 -9.17 -8.65
CA ARG A 67 12.35 -10.36 -7.74
C ARG A 67 11.09 -11.23 -7.60
N ASP A 68 10.00 -10.98 -8.32
CA ASP A 68 8.80 -11.84 -8.20
C ASP A 68 8.59 -12.76 -9.44
N PRO A 69 8.70 -14.09 -9.28
CA PRO A 69 8.46 -15.06 -10.35
C PRO A 69 7.04 -14.98 -10.95
N GLN A 70 6.03 -14.66 -10.14
CA GLN A 70 4.64 -14.56 -10.62
C GLN A 70 4.42 -13.28 -11.43
N ALA A 71 4.91 -12.13 -10.97
CA ALA A 71 4.91 -10.90 -11.76
C ALA A 71 5.67 -11.08 -13.08
N LYS A 72 6.84 -11.74 -13.05
CA LYS A 72 7.61 -12.09 -14.26
C LYS A 72 6.78 -12.95 -15.22
N ARG A 73 6.07 -13.97 -14.73
CA ARG A 73 5.18 -14.84 -15.52
C ARG A 73 4.00 -14.06 -16.11
N LEU A 74 3.44 -13.10 -15.37
CA LEU A 74 2.32 -12.29 -15.86
C LEU A 74 2.80 -11.34 -16.96
N ARG A 75 3.94 -10.67 -16.76
CA ARG A 75 4.60 -9.84 -17.78
C ARG A 75 4.91 -10.61 -19.05
N SER A 76 5.41 -11.85 -18.93
CA SER A 76 5.69 -12.68 -20.10
C SER A 76 4.43 -13.06 -20.87
N LYS A 77 3.34 -13.41 -20.18
CA LYS A 77 2.04 -13.67 -20.81
C LYS A 77 1.52 -12.44 -21.56
N TRP A 78 1.63 -11.25 -20.97
CA TRP A 78 1.20 -10.02 -21.65
C TRP A 78 2.04 -9.69 -22.87
N LYS A 79 3.37 -9.83 -22.77
CA LYS A 79 4.26 -9.64 -23.91
C LYS A 79 3.96 -10.65 -25.02
N GLN A 80 3.60 -11.88 -24.67
CA GLN A 80 3.17 -12.89 -25.65
C GLN A 80 1.84 -12.51 -26.33
N GLN A 81 0.88 -11.97 -25.59
CA GLN A 81 -0.43 -11.61 -26.12
C GLN A 81 -0.40 -10.33 -26.98
N PHE A 82 0.34 -9.30 -26.56
CA PHE A 82 0.27 -7.97 -27.16
C PHE A 82 1.56 -7.53 -27.87
N GLY A 83 2.63 -8.33 -27.81
CA GLY A 83 3.90 -8.05 -28.47
C GLY A 83 4.50 -6.69 -28.09
N SER A 84 5.01 -5.96 -29.09
CA SER A 84 5.57 -4.62 -28.94
C SER A 84 4.54 -3.56 -28.51
N LYS A 85 3.24 -3.81 -28.68
CA LYS A 85 2.15 -2.91 -28.27
C LYS A 85 1.65 -3.16 -26.85
N SER A 86 2.28 -4.07 -26.09
CA SER A 86 1.89 -4.39 -24.71
C SER A 86 1.79 -3.16 -23.82
N LEU A 87 2.77 -2.26 -23.91
CA LEU A 87 2.83 -1.04 -23.11
C LEU A 87 1.69 -0.05 -23.45
N GLU A 88 1.35 0.10 -24.73
CA GLU A 88 0.24 0.96 -25.18
C GLU A 88 -1.12 0.40 -24.76
N ASN A 89 -1.31 -0.92 -24.81
CA ASN A 89 -2.55 -1.58 -24.40
C ASN A 89 -2.77 -1.53 -22.87
N LEU A 90 -1.71 -1.35 -22.09
CA LEU A 90 -1.80 -1.19 -20.63
C LEU A 90 -2.00 0.27 -20.19
N ARG A 91 -1.91 1.21 -21.13
CA ARG A 91 -2.07 2.64 -20.86
C ARG A 91 -3.47 3.07 -21.25
N ARG A 92 -4.17 3.70 -20.32
CA ARG A 92 -5.42 4.41 -20.59
C ARG A 92 -5.17 5.90 -20.39
N CYS A 93 -5.87 6.74 -21.13
CA CYS A 93 -5.82 8.19 -20.95
C CYS A 93 -7.20 8.66 -20.49
N LEU A 94 -7.24 9.38 -19.39
CA LEU A 94 -8.42 10.08 -18.88
C LEU A 94 -8.28 11.56 -19.22
N LEU A 95 -9.36 12.14 -19.75
CA LEU A 95 -9.45 13.60 -19.89
C LEU A 95 -9.74 14.18 -18.50
N LEU A 96 -8.86 15.04 -18.02
CA LEU A 96 -9.10 15.75 -16.77
C LEU A 96 -10.08 16.90 -17.01
N PRO A 97 -10.94 17.20 -16.02
CA PRO A 97 -11.78 18.39 -16.09
C PRO A 97 -10.89 19.64 -16.19
N PRO A 98 -11.38 20.71 -16.84
CA PRO A 98 -10.64 21.95 -16.93
C PRO A 98 -10.33 22.46 -15.52
N LEU A 99 -9.10 22.93 -15.32
CA LEU A 99 -8.71 23.51 -14.04
C LEU A 99 -9.59 24.72 -13.72
N PRO A 100 -9.94 24.97 -12.45
CA PRO A 100 -10.79 26.09 -12.11
C PRO A 100 -10.12 27.44 -12.46
N ASP A 101 -10.86 28.31 -13.15
CA ASP A 101 -10.35 29.57 -13.74
C ASP A 101 -9.88 30.64 -12.71
N HIS A 102 -10.01 30.39 -11.40
CA HIS A 102 -9.80 31.41 -10.36
C HIS A 102 -8.34 31.85 -10.20
N LEU A 103 -7.37 31.00 -10.54
CA LEU A 103 -5.94 31.35 -10.51
C LEU A 103 -5.57 32.45 -11.53
N ASP A 104 -6.38 32.63 -12.58
CA ASP A 104 -6.10 33.59 -13.64
C ASP A 104 -6.55 35.03 -13.27
N GLN A 105 -7.31 35.25 -12.19
CA GLN A 105 -7.83 36.59 -11.84
C GLN A 105 -6.72 37.58 -11.46
N CYS A 106 -5.67 37.13 -10.77
CA CYS A 106 -4.53 38.00 -10.45
C CYS A 106 -3.69 38.36 -11.69
N LEU A 107 -3.56 37.44 -12.66
CA LEU A 107 -2.82 37.68 -13.91
C LEU A 107 -3.63 38.49 -14.95
N GLN A 108 -4.96 38.52 -14.83
CA GLN A 108 -5.84 39.31 -15.70
C GLN A 108 -5.77 40.82 -15.44
N ARG A 109 -5.36 41.28 -14.24
CA ARG A 109 -5.19 42.72 -13.96
C ARG A 109 -4.09 43.39 -14.80
N ILE A 110 -3.14 42.62 -15.32
CA ILE A 110 -2.01 43.13 -16.15
C ILE A 110 -2.39 43.20 -17.65
N ARG A 111 -3.59 42.75 -18.06
CA ARG A 111 -3.95 42.46 -19.46
C ARG A 111 -4.92 43.43 -20.15
N ILE A 112 -4.97 44.70 -19.75
CA ILE A 112 -5.97 45.64 -20.29
C ILE A 112 -5.79 45.98 -21.79
N LEU A 113 -4.69 45.61 -22.46
CA LEU A 113 -4.42 46.02 -23.86
C LEU A 113 -4.23 44.90 -24.91
N ARG A 114 -4.37 43.62 -24.57
CA ARG A 114 -4.23 42.54 -25.57
C ARG A 114 -5.59 41.93 -25.94
N ARG A 115 -5.88 41.86 -27.25
CA ARG A 115 -7.01 41.09 -27.79
C ARG A 115 -7.00 39.68 -27.20
N ARG A 116 -8.17 39.23 -26.73
CA ARG A 116 -8.40 37.91 -26.13
C ARG A 116 -8.16 36.85 -27.21
N ASN A 117 -6.94 36.34 -27.32
CA ASN A 117 -6.72 35.08 -28.04
C ASN A 117 -7.57 34.03 -27.31
N LYS A 118 -8.52 33.40 -28.01
CA LYS A 118 -9.19 32.20 -27.52
C LYS A 118 -8.08 31.18 -27.27
N ARG A 119 -7.58 31.11 -26.04
CA ARG A 119 -6.68 30.03 -25.62
C ARG A 119 -7.50 28.77 -25.81
N LYS A 120 -7.13 27.93 -26.79
CA LYS A 120 -7.52 26.53 -26.77
C LYS A 120 -6.95 26.01 -25.46
N VAL A 121 -7.79 25.84 -24.44
CA VAL A 121 -7.38 25.19 -23.20
C VAL A 121 -6.93 23.81 -23.62
N GLU A 122 -5.63 23.54 -23.47
CA GLU A 122 -5.07 22.25 -23.83
C GLU A 122 -5.73 21.20 -22.93
N GLU A 123 -6.39 20.22 -23.54
CA GLU A 123 -7.05 19.15 -22.81
C GLU A 123 -6.00 18.37 -22.02
N LEU A 124 -6.00 18.54 -20.70
CA LEU A 124 -5.06 17.86 -19.84
C LEU A 124 -5.42 16.37 -19.79
N ARG A 125 -4.57 15.53 -20.39
CA ARG A 125 -4.73 14.08 -20.40
C ARG A 125 -3.93 13.46 -19.28
N MET A 126 -4.61 12.82 -18.34
CA MET A 126 -3.98 12.02 -17.30
C MET A 126 -3.79 10.59 -17.80
N ARG A 127 -2.58 10.08 -17.66
CA ARG A 127 -2.26 8.70 -17.99
C ARG A 127 -2.51 7.79 -16.80
N VAL A 128 -3.18 6.67 -17.07
CA VAL A 128 -3.39 5.58 -16.15
C VAL A 128 -2.58 4.39 -16.61
N GLU A 129 -1.71 3.90 -15.73
CA GLU A 129 -0.85 2.74 -15.94
C GLU A 129 -1.28 1.59 -15.04
N ILE A 130 -0.87 0.37 -15.38
CA ILE A 130 -1.12 -0.80 -14.53
C ILE A 130 0.19 -1.23 -13.89
N ASN A 131 0.21 -1.26 -12.56
CA ASN A 131 1.37 -1.66 -11.77
C ASN A 131 1.12 -2.96 -11.02
N PHE A 132 2.20 -3.68 -10.74
CA PHE A 132 2.17 -4.84 -9.86
C PHE A 132 2.19 -4.41 -8.41
N CYS A 133 1.50 -5.15 -7.55
CA CYS A 133 1.51 -4.93 -6.10
C CYS A 133 1.55 -6.24 -5.33
N LYS A 134 1.58 -6.14 -3.99
CA LYS A 134 1.29 -7.27 -3.09
C LYS A 134 -0.06 -7.92 -3.42
N MET A 135 -0.21 -9.20 -3.10
CA MET A 135 -1.45 -9.90 -3.37
C MET A 135 -2.57 -9.31 -2.53
N TYR A 136 -3.74 -9.16 -3.13
CA TYR A 136 -4.95 -8.71 -2.46
C TYR A 136 -6.13 -9.53 -2.98
N CYS A 137 -7.27 -9.45 -2.30
CA CYS A 137 -8.48 -10.09 -2.80
C CYS A 137 -9.74 -9.26 -2.61
N THR A 138 -10.69 -9.47 -3.51
CA THR A 138 -12.08 -9.06 -3.32
C THR A 138 -12.96 -10.28 -3.15
N LEU A 139 -14.00 -10.15 -2.35
CA LEU A 139 -15.02 -11.18 -2.18
C LEU A 139 -16.37 -10.56 -1.86
N SER A 140 -17.42 -11.32 -2.14
CA SER A 140 -18.80 -11.00 -1.78
C SER A 140 -19.29 -11.94 -0.69
N ILE A 141 -19.85 -11.36 0.36
CA ILE A 141 -20.54 -12.06 1.45
C ILE A 141 -21.92 -12.56 0.98
N ASN A 142 -22.42 -12.04 -0.15
CA ASN A 142 -23.73 -12.35 -0.74
C ASN A 142 -24.92 -12.04 0.19
N MET A 143 -24.74 -11.03 1.03
CA MET A 143 -25.75 -10.59 1.97
C MET A 143 -25.49 -9.14 2.33
N ASN A 144 -26.55 -8.34 2.34
CA ASN A 144 -26.46 -6.97 2.86
C ASN A 144 -26.20 -7.01 4.37
N LEU A 145 -25.34 -6.12 4.82
CA LEU A 145 -24.91 -6.02 6.21
C LEU A 145 -25.41 -4.72 6.83
N ASN A 146 -25.85 -4.81 8.08
CA ASN A 146 -25.99 -3.63 8.92
C ASN A 146 -24.62 -3.32 9.53
N LEU A 147 -23.87 -2.40 8.93
CA LEU A 147 -22.48 -2.12 9.32
C LEU A 147 -22.35 -1.64 10.77
N GLN A 148 -23.31 -0.84 11.27
CA GLN A 148 -23.35 -0.39 12.67
C GLN A 148 -23.46 -1.55 13.67
N HIS A 149 -24.14 -2.63 13.29
CA HIS A 149 -24.21 -3.84 14.10
C HIS A 149 -22.98 -4.71 13.91
N THR A 150 -22.55 -4.90 12.66
CA THR A 150 -21.40 -5.73 12.30
C THR A 150 -20.10 -5.27 12.95
N VAL A 151 -19.84 -3.96 13.01
CA VAL A 151 -18.59 -3.41 13.58
C VAL A 151 -18.37 -3.82 15.04
N ARG A 152 -19.45 -4.05 15.81
CA ARG A 152 -19.39 -4.43 17.23
C ARG A 152 -18.76 -5.81 17.46
N ASN A 153 -18.81 -6.68 16.45
CA ASN A 153 -18.25 -8.03 16.51
C ASN A 153 -16.80 -8.10 15.97
N LEU A 154 -16.32 -7.00 15.39
CA LEU A 154 -15.01 -6.91 14.77
C LEU A 154 -13.99 -6.32 15.74
N LYS A 155 -12.76 -6.83 15.69
CA LYS A 155 -11.62 -6.28 16.44
C LYS A 155 -10.85 -5.33 15.53
N ASN A 156 -10.27 -4.27 16.10
CA ASN A 156 -9.47 -3.29 15.36
C ASN A 156 -10.21 -2.71 14.14
N ALA A 157 -11.51 -2.44 14.34
CA ALA A 157 -12.39 -1.97 13.29
C ALA A 157 -12.85 -0.53 13.56
N VAL A 158 -12.89 0.27 12.51
CA VAL A 158 -13.40 1.65 12.51
C VAL A 158 -14.55 1.71 11.51
N TYR A 159 -15.65 2.32 11.91
CA TYR A 159 -16.80 2.57 11.06
C TYR A 159 -17.10 4.06 11.05
N ASN A 160 -17.48 4.58 9.88
CA ASN A 160 -17.88 5.97 9.68
C ASN A 160 -19.23 5.97 8.95
N ASP A 161 -20.23 6.64 9.53
CA ASP A 161 -21.60 6.70 9.00
C ASP A 161 -21.70 7.45 7.66
N ASP A 162 -20.87 8.47 7.43
CA ASP A 162 -20.91 9.27 6.20
C ASP A 162 -20.38 8.49 5.00
N ILE A 163 -19.27 7.78 5.21
CA ILE A 163 -18.61 6.93 4.22
C ILE A 163 -19.35 5.59 4.08
N ASP A 164 -20.04 5.13 5.13
CA ASP A 164 -20.76 3.85 5.23
C ASP A 164 -19.90 2.62 4.87
N VAL A 165 -18.70 2.57 5.43
CA VAL A 165 -17.73 1.47 5.25
C VAL A 165 -17.09 1.13 6.58
N ILE A 166 -16.86 -0.16 6.83
CA ILE A 166 -16.02 -0.61 7.95
C ILE A 166 -14.61 -0.82 7.45
N GLN A 167 -13.62 -0.25 8.12
CA GLN A 167 -12.20 -0.57 7.94
C GLN A 167 -11.73 -1.45 9.09
N ILE A 168 -11.00 -2.53 8.80
CA ILE A 168 -10.42 -3.45 9.78
C ILE A 168 -8.92 -3.53 9.57
N ARG A 169 -8.14 -3.53 10.65
CA ARG A 169 -6.68 -3.74 10.62
C ARG A 169 -6.28 -5.04 11.30
N TYR A 170 -5.49 -5.85 10.58
CA TYR A 170 -5.05 -7.16 11.05
C TYR A 170 -3.57 -7.15 11.50
N GLU A 171 -2.70 -6.71 10.60
CA GLU A 171 -1.25 -6.56 10.78
C GLU A 171 -0.88 -5.10 10.46
N PRO A 172 0.34 -4.62 10.76
CA PRO A 172 0.73 -3.22 10.51
C PRO A 172 0.42 -2.73 9.09
N THR A 173 0.39 -3.64 8.12
CA THR A 173 0.15 -3.30 6.71
C THR A 173 -1.14 -3.90 6.15
N GLN A 174 -1.78 -4.87 6.82
CA GLN A 174 -2.93 -5.59 6.26
C GLN A 174 -4.24 -4.92 6.67
N ILE A 175 -4.98 -4.47 5.65
CA ILE A 175 -6.23 -3.71 5.83
C ILE A 175 -7.33 -4.41 5.05
N ALA A 176 -8.52 -4.47 5.66
CA ALA A 176 -9.74 -4.91 5.01
C ALA A 176 -10.81 -3.83 5.09
N TRP A 177 -11.65 -3.76 4.06
CA TRP A 177 -12.86 -2.93 4.05
C TRP A 177 -14.09 -3.77 3.78
N ILE A 178 -15.19 -3.45 4.45
CA ILE A 178 -16.50 -4.08 4.29
C ILE A 178 -17.54 -3.00 3.96
N TRP A 179 -18.28 -3.23 2.88
CA TRP A 179 -19.40 -2.38 2.46
C TRP A 179 -20.74 -3.01 2.86
N SER A 180 -21.78 -2.18 2.90
CA SER A 180 -23.13 -2.57 3.33
C SER A 180 -23.82 -3.55 2.37
N ASP A 181 -23.37 -3.63 1.12
CA ASP A 181 -23.80 -4.65 0.13
C ASP A 181 -23.13 -6.03 0.35
N GLY A 182 -22.22 -6.14 1.32
CA GLY A 182 -21.45 -7.34 1.59
C GLY A 182 -20.20 -7.50 0.71
N SER A 183 -19.83 -6.49 -0.09
CA SER A 183 -18.54 -6.45 -0.77
C SER A 183 -17.42 -6.30 0.26
N VAL A 184 -16.30 -6.98 0.02
CA VAL A 184 -15.12 -6.94 0.88
C VAL A 184 -13.86 -6.85 0.03
N LEU A 185 -12.92 -6.01 0.45
CA LEU A 185 -11.58 -5.88 -0.12
C LEU A 185 -10.55 -6.11 0.99
N ILE A 186 -9.56 -6.97 0.75
CA ILE A 186 -8.44 -7.23 1.67
C ILE A 186 -7.14 -6.99 0.92
N ILE A 187 -6.35 -6.02 1.35
CA ILE A 187 -5.07 -5.66 0.71
C ILE A 187 -3.85 -6.13 1.50
N ASN A 188 -2.68 -6.05 0.86
CA ASN A 188 -1.37 -6.33 1.47
C ASN A 188 -1.21 -7.76 2.03
N GLY A 189 -1.86 -8.73 1.38
CA GLY A 189 -1.66 -10.15 1.65
C GLY A 189 -0.29 -10.65 1.18
N ARG A 190 0.38 -11.42 2.03
CA ARG A 190 1.68 -12.06 1.71
C ARG A 190 1.54 -13.31 0.84
N GLY A 191 0.33 -13.86 0.75
CA GLY A 191 0.01 -15.04 -0.07
C GLY A 191 -1.45 -15.49 0.11
N HIS A 192 -1.83 -16.53 -0.63
CA HIS A 192 -3.19 -17.08 -0.60
C HIS A 192 -3.60 -17.61 0.78
N GLU A 193 -2.67 -18.23 1.52
CA GLU A 193 -2.95 -18.82 2.84
C GLU A 193 -3.33 -17.74 3.85
N MET A 194 -2.50 -16.69 3.97
CA MET A 194 -2.79 -15.53 4.84
C MET A 194 -4.11 -14.85 4.47
N LEU A 195 -4.39 -14.64 3.18
CA LEU A 195 -5.67 -14.08 2.75
C LEU A 195 -6.83 -15.01 3.12
N ALA A 196 -6.69 -16.32 2.96
CA ALA A 196 -7.73 -17.29 3.33
C ALA A 196 -7.98 -17.32 4.85
N GLU A 197 -6.95 -17.18 5.68
CA GLU A 197 -7.09 -17.05 7.13
C GLU A 197 -7.84 -15.78 7.52
N THR A 198 -7.48 -14.65 6.88
CA THR A 198 -8.15 -13.36 7.09
C THR A 198 -9.62 -13.44 6.67
N GLN A 199 -9.92 -14.09 5.54
CA GLN A 199 -11.29 -14.33 5.08
C GLN A 199 -12.09 -15.16 6.09
N LYS A 200 -11.50 -16.23 6.63
CA LYS A 200 -12.15 -17.08 7.64
C LYS A 200 -12.46 -16.31 8.91
N ASP A 201 -11.50 -15.55 9.44
CA ASP A 201 -11.70 -14.72 10.62
C ASP A 201 -12.79 -13.67 10.39
N LEU A 202 -12.76 -12.98 9.25
CA LEU A 202 -13.76 -11.96 8.89
C LEU A 202 -15.16 -12.58 8.77
N MET A 203 -15.31 -13.73 8.10
CA MET A 203 -16.60 -14.42 7.99
C MET A 203 -17.09 -15.00 9.32
N PHE A 204 -16.18 -15.46 10.17
CA PHE A 204 -16.53 -15.92 11.52
C PHE A 204 -17.07 -14.77 12.36
N ARG A 205 -16.40 -13.61 12.38
CA ARG A 205 -16.84 -12.45 13.16
C ARG A 205 -18.10 -11.78 12.60
N THR A 206 -18.25 -11.77 11.29
CA THR A 206 -19.37 -11.09 10.61
C THR A 206 -20.62 -11.96 10.56
N LEU A 207 -20.47 -13.27 10.30
CA LEU A 207 -21.58 -14.19 10.06
C LEU A 207 -21.65 -15.39 11.01
N GLY A 208 -20.70 -15.54 11.94
CA GLY A 208 -20.59 -16.75 12.77
C GLY A 208 -20.09 -17.99 12.02
N LYS A 209 -19.58 -17.85 10.79
CA LYS A 209 -19.16 -18.99 9.94
C LYS A 209 -17.69 -19.37 10.18
N ALA A 210 -17.45 -20.26 11.16
CA ALA A 210 -16.09 -20.69 11.54
C ALA A 210 -15.34 -21.45 10.43
N ASN A 211 -16.05 -22.24 9.62
CA ASN A 211 -15.46 -23.06 8.55
C ASN A 211 -15.68 -22.45 7.16
N PHE A 212 -15.59 -21.13 7.04
CA PHE A 212 -15.80 -20.47 5.76
C PHE A 212 -14.80 -20.97 4.72
N LYS A 213 -15.35 -21.34 3.56
CA LYS A 213 -14.61 -21.62 2.34
C LYS A 213 -15.37 -20.95 1.21
N ALA A 214 -14.72 -20.01 0.54
CA ALA A 214 -15.33 -19.31 -0.58
C ALA A 214 -15.70 -20.32 -1.68
N ASP A 215 -16.91 -20.18 -2.19
CA ASP A 215 -17.37 -20.88 -3.39
C ASP A 215 -17.54 -19.89 -4.56
N PHE A 216 -18.05 -20.38 -5.69
CA PHE A 216 -18.28 -19.54 -6.86
C PHE A 216 -19.26 -18.39 -6.62
N SER A 217 -20.21 -18.56 -5.70
CA SER A 217 -21.17 -17.51 -5.38
C SER A 217 -20.47 -16.33 -4.70
N ASN A 218 -19.40 -16.55 -3.94
CA ASN A 218 -18.67 -15.49 -3.25
C ASN A 218 -17.84 -14.59 -4.17
N LYS A 219 -17.75 -14.89 -5.47
CA LYS A 219 -17.00 -14.09 -6.45
C LYS A 219 -15.57 -13.74 -5.97
N LEU A 220 -14.91 -14.66 -5.27
CA LEU A 220 -13.57 -14.43 -4.71
C LEU A 220 -12.55 -14.25 -5.83
N LEU A 221 -11.91 -13.09 -5.88
CA LEU A 221 -10.83 -12.79 -6.83
C LEU A 221 -9.54 -12.51 -6.07
N HIS A 222 -8.46 -13.19 -6.46
CA HIS A 222 -7.11 -12.86 -6.01
C HIS A 222 -6.42 -12.04 -7.10
N LEU A 223 -5.92 -10.86 -6.71
CA LEU A 223 -5.44 -9.84 -7.62
C LEU A 223 -4.05 -9.38 -7.20
N ARG A 224 -3.30 -8.87 -8.17
CA ARG A 224 -1.91 -8.40 -8.02
C ARG A 224 -1.59 -7.17 -8.88
N LEU A 225 -2.63 -6.54 -9.41
CA LEU A 225 -2.55 -5.43 -10.34
C LEU A 225 -3.36 -4.28 -9.79
N ILE A 226 -2.82 -3.07 -9.89
CA ILE A 226 -3.49 -1.83 -9.51
C ILE A 226 -3.40 -0.84 -10.66
N SER A 227 -4.35 0.07 -10.74
CA SER A 227 -4.26 1.21 -11.65
C SER A 227 -3.56 2.37 -10.94
N CYS A 228 -2.53 2.92 -11.58
CA CYS A 228 -1.77 4.05 -11.08
C CYS A 228 -1.99 5.25 -12.00
N ALA A 229 -2.31 6.40 -11.42
CA ALA A 229 -2.37 7.67 -12.13
C ALA A 229 -1.60 8.72 -11.33
N HIS A 230 -1.11 9.75 -12.02
CA HIS A 230 -0.38 10.85 -11.40
C HIS A 230 -1.01 12.17 -11.82
N PHE A 231 -1.58 12.88 -10.86
CA PHE A 231 -2.03 14.25 -11.07
C PHE A 231 -0.82 15.18 -11.20
N PRO A 232 -0.88 16.24 -12.01
CA PRO A 232 0.24 17.17 -12.14
C PRO A 232 0.38 18.14 -10.95
N TRP A 233 -0.45 17.99 -9.91
CA TRP A 233 -0.41 18.76 -8.67
C TRP A 233 -0.34 17.84 -7.46
N GLY A 234 0.22 18.34 -6.36
CA GLY A 234 0.22 17.65 -5.07
C GLY A 234 -1.15 17.67 -4.39
N ILE A 235 -1.37 16.74 -3.48
CA ILE A 235 -2.61 16.62 -2.70
C ILE A 235 -2.28 16.95 -1.23
N SER A 236 -3.01 17.90 -0.65
CA SER A 236 -2.91 18.18 0.79
C SER A 236 -3.54 17.04 1.58
N LEU A 237 -2.72 16.12 2.09
CA LEU A 237 -3.22 14.99 2.88
C LEU A 237 -3.99 15.41 4.15
N PRO A 238 -3.59 16.45 4.90
CA PRO A 238 -4.36 16.89 6.07
C PRO A 238 -5.79 17.32 5.70
N GLU A 239 -5.94 18.12 4.63
CA GLU A 239 -7.25 18.56 4.15
C GLU A 239 -8.08 17.39 3.61
N PHE A 240 -7.46 16.51 2.83
CA PHE A 240 -8.13 15.34 2.27
C PHE A 240 -8.57 14.35 3.35
N THR A 241 -7.74 14.16 4.38
CA THR A 241 -8.01 13.26 5.50
C THR A 241 -9.22 13.72 6.31
N ALA A 242 -9.34 15.02 6.53
CA ALA A 242 -10.43 15.59 7.32
C ALA A 242 -11.83 15.29 6.73
N SER A 243 -11.93 15.06 5.42
CA SER A 243 -13.21 14.86 4.74
C SER A 243 -13.45 13.44 4.23
N SER A 244 -12.41 12.63 4.03
CA SER A 244 -12.51 11.49 3.10
C SER A 244 -11.78 10.22 3.53
N VAL A 245 -11.26 10.17 4.76
CA VAL A 245 -10.46 9.04 5.24
C VAL A 245 -11.00 8.52 6.57
N LEU A 246 -11.20 7.21 6.68
CA LEU A 246 -11.69 6.56 7.92
C LEU A 246 -10.69 6.59 9.06
N SER A 247 -9.43 6.27 8.76
CA SER A 247 -8.37 6.19 9.77
C SER A 247 -7.03 6.47 9.10
N PRO A 248 -6.54 7.72 9.18
CA PRO A 248 -5.20 8.06 8.71
C PRO A 248 -4.16 7.39 9.60
N GLU A 249 -3.01 7.07 9.03
CA GLU A 249 -1.85 6.69 9.82
C GLU A 249 -0.94 7.90 9.99
N PRO A 250 -0.55 8.23 11.23
CA PRO A 250 0.45 9.26 11.44
C PRO A 250 1.74 8.82 10.74
N HIS A 251 2.41 9.75 10.07
CA HIS A 251 3.69 9.58 9.35
C HIS A 251 3.63 8.98 7.93
N MET A 252 2.48 8.44 7.50
CA MET A 252 2.33 7.98 6.11
C MET A 252 2.28 9.16 5.12
N LYS A 253 3.02 9.05 4.02
CA LYS A 253 2.95 9.97 2.87
C LYS A 253 1.77 9.67 1.93
N TYR A 254 0.85 8.84 2.39
CA TYR A 254 -0.38 8.50 1.70
C TYR A 254 -1.50 8.16 2.67
N VAL A 255 -2.72 8.16 2.16
CA VAL A 255 -3.92 7.71 2.87
C VAL A 255 -4.74 6.77 2.00
N TYR A 256 -5.58 5.95 2.63
CA TYR A 256 -6.56 5.14 1.92
C TYR A 256 -7.89 5.87 1.83
N TYR A 257 -8.39 5.97 0.60
CA TYR A 257 -9.71 6.48 0.26
C TYR A 257 -10.62 5.32 -0.14
N VAL A 258 -11.82 5.28 0.43
CA VAL A 258 -12.90 4.35 0.09
C VAL A 258 -14.22 5.13 0.08
N ASP A 259 -15.18 4.63 -0.68
CA ASP A 259 -16.46 5.30 -0.86
C ASP A 259 -17.60 4.28 -0.96
N LYS A 260 -18.76 4.59 -0.38
CA LYS A 260 -19.97 3.74 -0.49
C LYS A 260 -20.49 3.61 -1.92
N ALA A 261 -20.26 4.59 -2.78
CA ALA A 261 -20.73 4.57 -4.15
C ALA A 261 -19.95 3.58 -5.02
N VAL A 262 -18.78 3.11 -4.57
CA VAL A 262 -17.94 2.18 -5.33
C VAL A 262 -17.50 1.00 -4.45
N PRO A 263 -18.40 0.06 -4.11
CA PRO A 263 -18.09 -1.08 -3.25
C PRO A 263 -16.96 -1.96 -3.77
N GLY A 264 -16.13 -2.45 -2.85
CA GLY A 264 -15.00 -3.33 -3.17
C GLY A 264 -13.79 -2.62 -3.78
N VAL A 265 -13.79 -1.28 -3.85
CA VAL A 265 -12.71 -0.47 -4.44
C VAL A 265 -12.08 0.41 -3.37
N ALA A 266 -10.74 0.48 -3.36
CA ALA A 266 -10.00 1.42 -2.52
C ALA A 266 -8.91 2.11 -3.32
N ALA A 267 -8.57 3.33 -2.95
CA ALA A 267 -7.47 4.08 -3.54
C ALA A 267 -6.43 4.45 -2.48
N ARG A 268 -5.15 4.27 -2.79
CA ARG A 268 -4.03 4.85 -2.03
C ARG A 268 -3.67 6.18 -2.66
N VAL A 269 -3.85 7.27 -1.91
CA VAL A 269 -3.69 8.66 -2.35
C VAL A 269 -2.45 9.24 -1.70
N HIS A 270 -1.49 9.68 -2.51
CA HIS A 270 -0.19 10.21 -2.06
C HIS A 270 -0.18 11.73 -2.09
N GLU A 271 0.63 12.34 -1.21
CA GLU A 271 0.86 13.79 -1.19
C GLU A 271 1.41 14.33 -2.53
N THR A 272 2.13 13.49 -3.28
CA THR A 272 2.74 13.82 -4.58
C THR A 272 1.74 13.98 -5.72
N GLY A 273 0.47 13.62 -5.50
CA GLY A 273 -0.54 13.53 -6.56
C GLY A 273 -0.63 12.15 -7.21
N MET A 274 0.15 11.17 -6.76
CA MET A 274 0.01 9.78 -7.21
C MET A 274 -1.22 9.13 -6.56
N VAL A 275 -2.05 8.48 -7.37
CA VAL A 275 -3.22 7.72 -6.92
C VAL A 275 -3.15 6.29 -7.45
N GLN A 276 -3.34 5.33 -6.57
CA GLN A 276 -3.26 3.90 -6.85
C GLN A 276 -4.56 3.21 -6.46
N VAL A 277 -5.29 2.68 -7.44
CA VAL A 277 -6.61 2.10 -7.24
C VAL A 277 -6.51 0.57 -7.24
N PHE A 278 -7.01 -0.01 -6.15
CA PHE A 278 -7.19 -1.45 -5.95
C PHE A 278 -8.57 -1.87 -6.43
N ALA A 279 -8.65 -3.09 -6.98
CA ALA A 279 -9.90 -3.73 -7.40
C ALA A 279 -10.71 -2.87 -8.37
N MET A 280 -10.28 -2.83 -9.64
CA MET A 280 -11.12 -2.26 -10.69
C MET A 280 -12.35 -3.14 -10.89
N THR A 281 -13.55 -2.59 -10.65
CA THR A 281 -14.80 -3.20 -11.13
C THR A 281 -14.70 -3.35 -12.65
N THR A 282 -14.81 -4.58 -13.14
CA THR A 282 -14.97 -4.89 -14.57
C THR A 282 -16.40 -4.66 -15.01
#